data_AF-A0A920HKN0-F1
#
_entry.id   AF-A0A920HKN0-F1
#
_cell.length_a   1.000
_cell.length_b   1.000
_cell.length_c   1.000
_cell.angle_alpha   90.00
_cell.angle_beta   90.00
_cell.angle_gamma   90.00
#
_symmetry.space_group_name_H-M   'P 1'
#
loop_
_entity.id
_entity.type
_entity.pdbx_description
1 polymer ?
#
loop_
_entity_poly.entity_id
_entity_poly.type
_entity_poly.pdbx_seq_one_letter_code
_entity_poly.pdbx_strand_id
1 'polypeptide(L)'
;MIGNLYNVSYKDVVNSISNSIKSVTPALIILLWVGALAGTWMISGIIPSMVYYGLKILDPNIFLPACIIICSIISVATGSSWTTSATVGIALVGIGKALEIPAGMVGGAVIAGAYFGDKLSPLSDTTNLAAAVSKVDLFKHIKYLTYTTIPSISITLIVFIILGINQSSNGVTDNSFLINTIENTFNIFPVLFIVPIIVLIMIVKRLLQ
;
A
#
# COMPACT_ATOMS: atom_id res chain seq x y z
N MET A 1 -12.67 -33.05 17.90
CA MET A 1 -11.67 -34.12 18.11
C MET A 1 -10.42 -33.62 18.84
N ILE A 2 -9.78 -32.52 18.41
CA ILE A 2 -8.59 -31.95 19.10
C ILE A 2 -8.92 -31.39 20.51
N GLY A 3 -10.07 -30.73 20.72
CA GLY A 3 -10.45 -30.20 22.04
C GLY A 3 -10.60 -31.25 23.15
N ASN A 4 -11.18 -32.42 22.83
CA ASN A 4 -11.29 -33.53 23.80
C ASN A 4 -9.93 -34.15 24.16
N LEU A 5 -8.95 -34.11 23.25
CA LEU A 5 -7.59 -34.59 23.50
C LEU A 5 -6.86 -33.72 24.54
N TYR A 6 -7.20 -32.43 24.63
CA TYR A 6 -6.62 -31.46 25.56
C TYR A 6 -7.55 -31.09 26.72
N ASN A 7 -8.64 -31.84 26.94
CA ASN A 7 -9.64 -31.56 27.99
C ASN A 7 -10.28 -30.15 27.89
N VAL A 8 -10.36 -29.58 26.69
CA VAL A 8 -11.01 -28.27 26.47
C VAL A 8 -12.48 -28.49 26.12
N SER A 9 -13.40 -27.93 26.90
CA SER A 9 -14.83 -28.09 26.64
C SER A 9 -15.27 -27.29 25.42
N TYR A 10 -16.33 -27.74 24.73
CA TYR A 10 -16.92 -27.00 23.61
C TYR A 10 -17.32 -25.56 24.00
N LYS A 11 -17.80 -25.37 25.23
CA LYS A 11 -18.13 -24.02 25.75
C LYS A 11 -16.89 -23.13 25.82
N ASP A 12 -15.74 -23.67 26.21
CA ASP A 12 -14.49 -22.91 26.31
C ASP A 12 -13.96 -22.52 24.93
N VAL A 13 -14.12 -23.40 23.94
CA VAL A 13 -13.81 -23.10 22.54
C VAL A 13 -14.68 -21.95 22.01
N VAL A 14 -16.01 -22.03 22.21
CA VAL A 14 -16.95 -20.99 21.76
C VAL A 14 -16.68 -19.65 22.48
N ASN A 15 -16.43 -19.69 23.79
CA ASN A 15 -16.08 -18.49 24.56
C ASN A 15 -14.76 -17.87 24.08
N SER A 16 -13.76 -18.68 23.75
CA SER A 16 -12.48 -18.21 23.22
C SER A 16 -12.65 -17.55 21.86
N ILE A 17 -13.45 -18.13 20.96
CA ILE A 17 -13.77 -17.53 19.65
C ILE A 17 -14.49 -16.20 19.84
N SER A 18 -15.50 -16.14 20.72
CA SER A 18 -16.23 -14.90 21.03
C SER A 18 -15.32 -13.80 21.57
N ASN A 19 -14.39 -14.15 22.47
CA ASN A 19 -13.42 -13.21 23.00
C ASN A 19 -12.43 -12.73 21.93
N SER A 20 -12.00 -13.61 21.03
CA SER A 20 -11.16 -13.24 19.88
C SER A 20 -11.89 -12.31 18.90
N ILE A 21 -13.18 -12.55 18.62
CA ILE A 21 -13.96 -11.63 17.76
C ILE A 21 -14.12 -10.26 18.43
N LYS A 22 -14.36 -10.23 19.74
CA LYS A 22 -14.45 -8.98 20.51
C LYS A 22 -13.14 -8.20 20.49
N SER A 23 -12.00 -8.87 20.65
CA SER A 23 -10.69 -8.19 20.67
C SER A 23 -10.32 -7.57 19.33
N VAL A 24 -10.83 -8.10 18.21
CA VAL A 24 -10.55 -7.60 16.85
C VAL A 24 -11.63 -6.68 16.28
N THR A 25 -12.70 -6.43 17.04
CA THR A 25 -13.79 -5.54 16.62
C THR A 25 -13.32 -4.11 16.26
N PRO A 26 -12.41 -3.46 17.02
CA PRO A 26 -11.88 -2.15 16.63
C PRO A 26 -11.14 -2.19 15.27
N ALA A 27 -10.36 -3.25 15.01
CA ALA A 27 -9.65 -3.42 13.75
C ALA A 27 -10.63 -3.61 12.57
N LEU A 28 -11.71 -4.38 12.76
CA LEU A 28 -12.75 -4.56 11.73
C LEU A 28 -13.45 -3.25 11.36
N ILE A 29 -13.71 -2.38 12.33
CA ILE A 29 -14.32 -1.06 12.07
C ILE A 29 -13.36 -0.20 11.25
N ILE A 30 -12.08 -0.20 11.59
CA ILE A 30 -11.04 0.55 10.85
C ILE A 30 -10.96 0.05 9.41
N LEU A 31 -10.93 -1.28 9.20
CA LEU A 31 -10.94 -1.90 7.86
C LEU A 31 -12.11 -1.42 7.00
N LEU A 32 -13.30 -1.36 7.57
CA LEU A 32 -14.51 -0.95 6.85
C LEU A 32 -14.42 0.51 6.38
N TRP A 33 -13.93 1.40 7.24
CA TRP A 33 -13.69 2.81 6.89
C TRP A 33 -12.61 2.97 5.82
N VAL A 34 -11.58 2.15 5.88
CA VAL A 34 -10.46 2.17 4.93
C VAL A 34 -10.89 1.69 3.54
N GLY A 35 -11.67 0.61 3.47
CA GLY A 35 -12.27 0.16 2.22
C GLY A 35 -13.19 1.22 1.60
N ALA A 36 -14.03 1.87 2.41
CA ALA A 36 -14.86 2.98 1.96
C ALA A 36 -14.02 4.16 1.44
N LEU A 37 -12.94 4.52 2.15
CA LEU A 37 -12.01 5.58 1.75
C LEU A 37 -11.36 5.27 0.39
N ALA A 38 -10.81 4.06 0.21
CA ALA A 38 -10.18 3.66 -1.04
C ALA A 38 -11.15 3.69 -2.22
N GLY A 39 -12.40 3.23 -2.03
CA GLY A 39 -13.45 3.33 -3.04
C GLY A 39 -13.77 4.78 -3.40
N THR A 40 -13.90 5.66 -2.40
CA THR A 40 -14.13 7.10 -2.66
C THR A 40 -12.97 7.75 -3.40
N TRP A 41 -11.72 7.36 -3.13
CA TRP A 41 -10.54 7.88 -3.82
C TRP A 41 -10.42 7.42 -5.27
N MET A 42 -10.89 6.21 -5.57
CA MET A 42 -10.97 5.71 -6.94
C MET A 42 -12.02 6.52 -7.73
N ILE A 43 -13.24 6.64 -7.19
CA ILE A 43 -14.35 7.32 -7.88
C ILE A 43 -14.11 8.84 -8.00
N SER A 44 -13.51 9.47 -6.99
CA SER A 44 -13.19 10.91 -7.01
C SER A 44 -12.02 11.28 -7.93
N GLY A 45 -11.30 10.31 -8.48
CA GLY A 45 -10.15 10.57 -9.34
C GLY A 45 -8.84 10.85 -8.60
N ILE A 46 -8.79 10.74 -7.25
CA ILE A 46 -7.55 10.92 -6.48
C ILE A 46 -6.50 9.89 -6.88
N ILE A 47 -6.86 8.60 -6.88
CA ILE A 47 -5.96 7.51 -7.29
C ILE A 47 -5.58 7.65 -8.78
N PRO A 48 -6.53 7.83 -9.72
CA PRO A 48 -6.22 8.13 -11.13
C PRO A 48 -5.29 9.33 -11.32
N SER A 49 -5.44 10.39 -10.53
CA SER A 49 -4.57 11.58 -10.59
C SER A 49 -3.14 11.26 -10.15
N MET A 50 -2.96 10.46 -9.10
CA MET A 50 -1.63 9.97 -8.69
C MET A 50 -0.94 9.22 -9.83
N VAL A 51 -1.69 8.36 -10.53
CA VAL A 51 -1.18 7.59 -11.69
C VAL A 51 -0.85 8.52 -12.86
N TYR A 52 -1.74 9.45 -13.20
CA TYR A 52 -1.59 10.40 -14.30
C TYR A 52 -0.34 11.28 -14.14
N TYR A 53 -0.15 11.88 -12.97
CA TYR A 53 1.02 12.72 -12.75
C TYR A 53 2.31 11.90 -12.60
N GLY A 54 2.21 10.68 -12.05
CA GLY A 54 3.32 9.72 -12.07
C GLY A 54 3.79 9.44 -13.50
N LEU A 55 2.85 9.17 -14.40
CA LEU A 55 3.10 8.91 -15.83
C LEU A 55 3.83 10.03 -16.57
N LYS A 56 3.63 11.29 -16.17
CA LYS A 56 4.30 12.45 -16.79
C LYS A 56 5.74 12.66 -16.31
N ILE A 57 6.09 12.10 -15.15
CA ILE A 57 7.39 12.33 -14.48
C ILE A 57 8.33 11.12 -14.67
N LEU A 58 7.82 10.00 -15.17
CA LEU A 58 8.53 8.74 -15.27
C LEU A 58 9.54 8.70 -16.42
N ASP A 59 10.80 8.98 -16.09
CA ASP A 59 11.96 8.54 -16.86
C ASP A 59 12.18 7.02 -16.65
N PRO A 60 12.49 6.23 -17.69
CA PRO A 60 12.68 4.78 -17.56
C PRO A 60 13.74 4.39 -16.53
N ASN A 61 14.80 5.19 -16.37
CA ASN A 61 15.91 4.90 -15.45
C ASN A 61 15.49 4.97 -13.98
N ILE A 62 14.45 5.77 -13.68
CA ILE A 62 13.91 5.92 -12.32
C ILE A 62 12.59 5.18 -12.11
N PHE A 63 12.09 4.47 -13.12
CA PHE A 63 10.75 3.88 -13.10
C PHE A 63 10.56 2.88 -11.95
N LEU A 64 11.51 1.96 -11.80
CA LEU A 64 11.49 0.95 -10.75
C LEU A 64 11.50 1.54 -9.32
N PRO A 65 12.44 2.44 -8.95
CA PRO A 65 12.39 3.08 -7.63
C PRO A 65 11.18 4.00 -7.45
N ALA A 66 10.71 4.66 -8.51
CA ALA A 66 9.48 5.45 -8.46
C ALA A 66 8.25 4.59 -8.13
N CYS A 67 8.14 3.39 -8.72
CA CYS A 67 7.07 2.43 -8.39
C CYS A 67 7.05 2.09 -6.90
N ILE A 68 8.22 1.83 -6.30
CA ILE A 68 8.33 1.55 -4.87
C ILE A 68 7.82 2.73 -4.05
N ILE A 69 8.25 3.95 -4.36
CA ILE A 69 7.88 5.16 -3.61
C ILE A 69 6.38 5.44 -3.75
N ILE A 70 5.85 5.41 -4.97
CA ILE A 70 4.42 5.65 -5.25
C ILE A 70 3.55 4.63 -4.51
N CYS A 71 3.85 3.33 -4.66
CA CYS A 71 3.11 2.28 -3.96
C CYS A 71 3.27 2.38 -2.44
N SER A 72 4.44 2.80 -1.93
CA SER A 72 4.63 3.05 -0.50
C SER A 72 3.71 4.14 0.02
N ILE A 73 3.68 5.29 -0.64
CA ILE A 73 2.85 6.44 -0.23
C ILE A 73 1.37 6.07 -0.27
N ILE A 74 0.92 5.45 -1.37
CA ILE A 74 -0.47 5.06 -1.54
C ILE A 74 -0.85 3.98 -0.53
N SER A 75 0.01 3.02 -0.26
CA SER A 75 -0.27 1.97 0.72
C SER A 75 -0.25 2.47 2.16
N VAL A 76 0.60 3.44 2.52
CA VAL A 76 0.50 4.13 3.82
C VAL A 76 -0.84 4.84 3.94
N ALA A 77 -1.25 5.55 2.89
CA ALA A 77 -2.47 6.34 2.88
C ALA A 77 -3.75 5.49 2.84
N THR A 78 -3.73 4.37 2.12
CA THR A 78 -4.86 3.44 1.97
C THR A 78 -4.82 2.31 2.99
N GLY A 79 -3.73 2.09 3.72
CA GLY A 79 -3.60 1.00 4.68
C GLY A 79 -3.70 -0.40 4.09
N SER A 80 -3.54 -0.60 2.78
CA SER A 80 -3.77 -1.91 2.16
C SER A 80 -2.80 -2.20 1.02
N SER A 81 -1.97 -3.22 1.21
CA SER A 81 -1.08 -3.74 0.17
C SER A 81 -1.85 -4.30 -1.03
N TRP A 82 -2.97 -4.99 -0.78
CA TRP A 82 -3.83 -5.56 -1.81
C TRP A 82 -4.51 -4.48 -2.65
N THR A 83 -5.09 -3.46 -2.00
CA THR A 83 -5.75 -2.35 -2.70
C THR A 83 -4.74 -1.56 -3.53
N THR A 84 -3.56 -1.29 -2.97
CA THR A 84 -2.50 -0.57 -3.69
C THR A 84 -2.02 -1.36 -4.90
N SER A 85 -1.82 -2.67 -4.74
CA SER A 85 -1.39 -3.55 -5.84
C SER A 85 -2.46 -3.68 -6.93
N ALA A 86 -3.75 -3.76 -6.55
CA ALA A 86 -4.87 -3.91 -7.47
C ALA A 86 -5.22 -2.62 -8.23
N THR A 87 -4.88 -1.45 -7.69
CA THR A 87 -5.23 -0.15 -8.30
C THR A 87 -4.04 0.42 -9.06
N VAL A 88 -3.13 1.08 -8.36
CA VAL A 88 -1.93 1.71 -8.95
C VAL A 88 -0.91 0.66 -9.38
N GLY A 89 -0.82 -0.47 -8.69
CA GLY A 89 0.09 -1.55 -9.07
C GLY A 89 -0.18 -2.12 -10.46
N ILE A 90 -1.45 -2.37 -10.81
CA ILE A 90 -1.81 -2.84 -12.16
C ILE A 90 -1.48 -1.80 -13.22
N ALA A 91 -1.76 -0.52 -12.94
CA ALA A 91 -1.41 0.57 -13.84
C ALA A 91 0.11 0.64 -14.09
N LEU A 92 0.91 0.59 -13.02
CA LEU A 92 2.38 0.57 -13.10
C LEU A 92 2.89 -0.67 -13.85
N VAL A 93 2.31 -1.85 -13.64
CA VAL A 93 2.67 -3.05 -14.43
C VAL A 93 2.35 -2.87 -15.91
N GLY A 94 1.23 -2.22 -16.25
CA GLY A 94 0.88 -1.88 -17.63
C GLY A 94 1.91 -0.93 -18.28
N ILE A 95 2.36 0.07 -17.54
CA ILE A 95 3.38 1.02 -17.98
C ILE A 95 4.74 0.32 -18.14
N GLY A 96 5.09 -0.52 -17.17
CA GLY A 96 6.28 -1.35 -17.22
C GLY A 96 6.36 -2.20 -18.47
N LYS A 97 5.24 -2.80 -18.89
CA LYS A 97 5.14 -3.54 -20.15
C LYS A 97 5.36 -2.65 -21.38
N ALA A 98 4.82 -1.42 -21.38
CA ALA A 98 5.01 -0.47 -22.47
C ALA A 98 6.47 0.01 -22.59
N LEU A 99 7.16 0.12 -21.45
CA LEU A 99 8.59 0.43 -21.37
C LEU A 99 9.51 -0.79 -21.63
N GLU A 100 8.92 -1.94 -22.00
CA GLU A 100 9.61 -3.23 -22.20
C GLU A 100 10.39 -3.72 -20.96
N ILE A 101 9.98 -3.29 -19.77
CA ILE A 101 10.55 -3.72 -18.50
C ILE A 101 9.98 -5.10 -18.14
N PRO A 102 10.80 -6.07 -17.71
CA PRO A 102 10.30 -7.36 -17.27
C PRO A 102 9.21 -7.22 -16.21
N ALA A 103 8.02 -7.76 -16.48
CA ALA A 103 6.85 -7.62 -15.61
C ALA A 103 7.11 -8.12 -14.18
N GLY A 104 7.99 -9.12 -14.01
CA GLY A 104 8.42 -9.59 -12.69
C GLY A 104 9.18 -8.54 -11.89
N MET A 105 10.02 -7.71 -12.53
CA MET A 105 10.71 -6.60 -11.85
C MET A 105 9.70 -5.54 -11.42
N VAL A 106 8.79 -5.16 -12.31
CA VAL A 106 7.78 -4.14 -12.01
C VAL A 106 6.81 -4.62 -10.92
N GLY A 107 6.36 -5.87 -11.01
CA GLY A 107 5.57 -6.51 -9.97
C GLY A 107 6.30 -6.54 -8.63
N GLY A 108 7.60 -6.86 -8.63
CA GLY A 108 8.45 -6.81 -7.43
C GLY A 108 8.53 -5.41 -6.82
N ALA A 109 8.70 -4.36 -7.63
CA ALA A 109 8.73 -2.97 -7.19
C ALA A 109 7.40 -2.53 -6.56
N VAL A 110 6.29 -2.88 -7.24
CA VAL A 110 4.93 -2.58 -6.77
C VAL A 110 4.65 -3.25 -5.43
N ILE A 111 4.92 -4.56 -5.32
CA ILE A 111 4.68 -5.34 -4.10
C ILE A 111 5.57 -4.83 -2.97
N ALA A 112 6.84 -4.54 -3.23
CA ALA A 112 7.74 -3.99 -2.21
C ALA A 112 7.20 -2.70 -1.59
N GLY A 113 6.79 -1.74 -2.42
CA GLY A 113 6.19 -0.50 -1.93
C GLY A 113 4.84 -0.73 -1.23
N ALA A 114 3.98 -1.56 -1.82
CA ALA A 114 2.66 -1.85 -1.27
C ALA A 114 2.75 -2.49 0.12
N TYR A 115 3.62 -3.48 0.34
CA TYR A 115 3.79 -4.11 1.64
C TYR A 115 4.53 -3.23 2.65
N PHE A 116 5.46 -2.39 2.19
CA PHE A 116 6.10 -1.41 3.05
C PHE A 116 5.07 -0.46 3.66
N GLY A 117 4.21 0.13 2.83
CA GLY A 117 3.23 1.09 3.32
C GLY A 117 2.16 0.46 4.22
N ASP A 118 1.75 -0.77 3.91
CA ASP A 118 0.76 -1.54 4.68
C ASP A 118 1.24 -1.76 6.14
N LYS A 119 2.51 -2.16 6.30
CA LYS A 119 3.11 -2.37 7.64
C LYS A 119 3.24 -1.11 8.49
N LEU A 120 3.34 0.06 7.87
CA LEU A 120 3.53 1.33 8.58
C LEU A 120 2.25 2.15 8.68
N SER A 121 1.16 1.68 8.08
CA SER A 121 -0.10 2.39 8.10
C SER A 121 -0.88 2.09 9.39
N PRO A 122 -1.33 3.12 10.14
CA PRO A 122 -2.30 2.93 11.23
C PRO A 122 -3.68 2.51 10.72
N LEU A 123 -3.91 2.63 9.41
CA LEU A 123 -5.13 2.24 8.73
C LEU A 123 -5.11 0.75 8.32
N SER A 124 -3.96 0.07 8.43
CA SER A 124 -3.84 -1.32 7.99
C SER A 124 -4.49 -2.33 8.93
N ASP A 125 -5.29 -3.22 8.35
CA ASP A 125 -6.00 -4.27 9.08
C ASP A 125 -5.03 -5.24 9.74
N THR A 126 -3.98 -5.64 9.02
CA THR A 126 -2.99 -6.59 9.52
C THR A 126 -2.18 -5.99 10.66
N THR A 127 -1.81 -4.71 10.54
CA THR A 127 -1.10 -3.95 11.58
C THR A 127 -1.99 -3.72 12.81
N ASN A 128 -3.27 -3.39 12.59
CA ASN A 128 -4.22 -3.15 13.66
C ASN A 128 -4.58 -4.44 14.42
N LEU A 129 -4.82 -5.52 13.67
CA LEU A 129 -5.07 -6.84 14.21
C LEU A 129 -3.87 -7.37 15.00
N ALA A 130 -2.65 -7.22 14.47
CA ALA A 130 -1.43 -7.65 15.15
C ALA A 130 -1.23 -6.93 16.49
N ALA A 131 -1.48 -5.62 16.53
CA ALA A 131 -1.42 -4.83 17.77
C ALA A 131 -2.50 -5.27 18.78
N ALA A 132 -3.73 -5.48 18.32
CA ALA A 132 -4.86 -5.90 19.17
C ALA A 132 -4.65 -7.29 19.78
N VAL A 133 -4.18 -8.27 18.99
CA VAL A 133 -3.89 -9.63 19.45
C VAL A 133 -2.72 -9.63 20.44
N SER A 134 -1.71 -8.80 20.18
CA SER A 134 -0.53 -8.66 21.05
C SER A 134 -0.79 -7.79 22.28
N LYS A 135 -1.98 -7.20 22.43
CA LYS A 135 -2.38 -6.28 23.51
C LYS A 135 -1.41 -5.11 23.71
N VAL A 136 -0.86 -4.59 22.60
CA VAL A 136 0.03 -3.42 22.60
C VAL A 136 -0.66 -2.24 21.93
N ASP A 137 -0.22 -1.03 22.29
CA ASP A 137 -0.68 0.18 21.60
C ASP A 137 -0.27 0.15 20.12
N LEU A 138 -1.20 0.54 19.24
CA LEU A 138 -1.02 0.52 17.78
C LEU A 138 0.17 1.38 17.34
N PHE A 139 0.29 2.59 17.86
CA PHE A 139 1.35 3.51 17.44
C PHE A 139 2.72 3.07 17.97
N LYS A 140 2.76 2.50 19.19
CA LYS A 140 3.97 1.83 19.67
C LYS A 140 4.36 0.66 18.77
N HIS A 141 3.40 -0.18 18.37
CA HIS A 141 3.66 -1.29 17.46
C HIS A 141 4.25 -0.82 16.12
N ILE A 142 3.65 0.19 15.49
CA ILE A 142 4.13 0.78 14.23
C ILE A 142 5.55 1.36 14.40
N LYS A 143 5.81 2.08 15.49
CA LYS A 143 7.15 2.60 15.80
C LYS A 143 8.19 1.49 15.95
N TYR A 144 7.83 0.34 16.49
CA TYR A 144 8.75 -0.80 16.53
C TYR A 144 8.93 -1.45 15.15
N LEU A 145 7.87 -1.50 14.32
CA LEU A 145 7.97 -1.98 12.95
C LEU A 145 8.90 -1.14 12.08
N THR A 146 9.05 0.17 12.34
CA THR A 146 9.99 1.01 11.55
C THR A 146 11.43 0.53 11.64
N TYR A 147 11.86 -0.10 12.75
CA TYR A 147 13.23 -0.60 12.90
C TYR A 147 13.59 -1.72 11.94
N THR A 148 12.61 -2.47 11.42
CA THR A 148 12.85 -3.53 10.43
C THR A 148 12.42 -3.10 9.03
N THR A 149 11.37 -2.29 8.96
CA THR A 149 10.71 -1.93 7.70
C THR A 149 11.45 -0.81 6.97
N ILE A 150 12.01 0.18 7.67
CA ILE A 150 12.81 1.25 7.05
C ILE A 150 14.15 0.73 6.50
N PRO A 151 14.93 -0.10 7.24
CA PRO A 151 16.15 -0.68 6.69
C PRO A 151 15.90 -1.59 5.49
N SER A 152 14.86 -2.43 5.54
CA SER A 152 14.54 -3.33 4.43
C SER A 152 14.13 -2.56 3.17
N ILE A 153 13.25 -1.55 3.26
CA ILE A 153 12.89 -0.75 2.08
C ILE A 153 14.07 0.02 1.52
N SER A 154 15.00 0.48 2.37
CA SER A 154 16.21 1.19 1.94
C SER A 154 17.10 0.28 1.10
N ILE A 155 17.31 -0.97 1.54
CA ILE A 155 18.05 -1.97 0.79
C ILE A 155 17.34 -2.28 -0.53
N THR A 156 16.01 -2.48 -0.50
CA THR A 156 15.23 -2.72 -1.71
C THR A 156 15.34 -1.56 -2.69
N LEU A 157 15.26 -0.31 -2.22
CA LEU A 157 15.34 0.88 -3.06
C LEU A 157 16.71 0.98 -3.75
N ILE A 158 17.80 0.68 -3.03
CA ILE A 158 19.16 0.62 -3.60
C ILE A 158 19.23 -0.45 -4.70
N VAL A 159 18.72 -1.66 -4.44
CA VAL A 159 18.73 -2.75 -5.43
C VAL A 159 17.94 -2.36 -6.68
N PHE A 160 16.75 -1.77 -6.52
CA PHE A 160 15.91 -1.38 -7.65
C PHE A 160 16.43 -0.15 -8.41
N ILE A 161 17.20 0.74 -7.77
CA ILE A 161 17.96 1.78 -8.47
C ILE A 161 19.03 1.15 -9.36
N ILE A 162 19.82 0.20 -8.83
CA ILE A 162 20.85 -0.48 -9.62
C ILE A 162 20.21 -1.25 -10.80
N LEU A 163 19.09 -1.92 -10.57
CA LEU A 163 18.35 -2.60 -11.64
C LEU A 163 17.74 -1.64 -12.67
N GLY A 164 17.35 -0.43 -12.26
CA GLY A 164 16.82 0.60 -13.15
C GLY A 164 17.89 1.20 -14.05
N ILE A 165 19.07 1.52 -13.51
CA ILE A 165 20.19 2.12 -14.28
C ILE A 165 20.79 1.11 -15.27
N ASN A 166 20.83 -0.18 -14.92
CA ASN A 166 21.35 -1.23 -15.81
C ASN A 166 20.33 -1.67 -16.88
N GLN A 167 19.16 -1.05 -16.92
CA GLN A 167 18.11 -1.42 -17.86
C GLN A 167 18.18 -0.56 -19.12
N SER A 168 18.41 -1.20 -20.26
CA SER A 168 18.21 -0.56 -21.56
C SER A 168 16.73 -0.67 -21.92
N SER A 169 15.92 0.35 -21.60
CA SER A 169 14.53 0.41 -22.08
C SER A 169 14.53 0.77 -23.56
N ASN A 170 14.22 -0.19 -24.43
CA ASN A 170 14.08 0.02 -25.87
C ASN A 170 12.63 0.38 -26.27
N GLY A 171 11.70 0.33 -25.32
CA GLY A 171 10.30 0.69 -25.52
C GLY A 171 10.10 2.18 -25.81
N VAL A 172 9.08 2.48 -26.62
CA VAL A 172 8.65 3.86 -26.87
C VAL A 172 8.04 4.40 -25.57
N THR A 173 8.57 5.50 -25.05
CA THR A 173 8.05 6.23 -23.88
C THR A 173 6.68 6.91 -24.15
N ASP A 174 5.94 6.43 -25.15
CA ASP A 174 4.68 7.03 -25.57
C ASP A 174 3.54 6.55 -24.65
N ASN A 175 3.50 7.16 -23.47
CA ASN A 175 2.43 6.98 -22.49
C ASN A 175 1.13 7.70 -22.91
N SER A 176 1.08 8.32 -24.10
CA SER A 176 -0.04 9.15 -24.54
C SER A 176 -1.37 8.40 -24.52
N PHE A 177 -1.41 7.13 -24.94
CA PHE A 177 -2.63 6.32 -24.92
C PHE A 177 -3.21 6.15 -23.50
N LEU A 178 -2.35 5.84 -22.52
CA LEU A 178 -2.77 5.67 -21.11
C LEU A 178 -3.16 7.01 -20.48
N ILE A 179 -2.36 8.05 -20.71
CA ILE A 179 -2.61 9.42 -20.22
C ILE A 179 -3.96 9.91 -20.75
N ASN A 180 -4.21 9.74 -22.04
CA ASN A 180 -5.44 10.18 -22.71
C ASN A 180 -6.65 9.33 -22.27
N THR A 181 -6.47 8.03 -21.99
CA THR A 181 -7.53 7.20 -21.41
C THR A 181 -7.92 7.68 -20.01
N ILE A 182 -6.93 8.05 -19.17
CA ILE A 182 -7.19 8.56 -17.82
C ILE A 182 -7.88 9.92 -17.88
N GLU A 183 -7.44 10.84 -18.75
CA GLU A 183 -8.06 12.16 -18.94
C GLU A 183 -9.51 12.08 -19.43
N ASN A 184 -9.83 11.11 -20.29
CA ASN A 184 -11.18 10.93 -20.81
C ASN A 184 -12.11 10.20 -19.83
N THR A 185 -11.56 9.47 -18.85
CA THR A 185 -12.35 8.67 -17.89
C THR A 185 -12.54 9.38 -16.56
N PHE A 186 -11.56 10.16 -16.12
CA PHE A 186 -11.54 10.76 -14.79
C PHE A 186 -11.25 12.26 -14.84
N ASN A 187 -11.87 13.00 -13.93
CA ASN A 187 -11.58 14.41 -13.73
C ASN A 187 -10.28 14.59 -12.93
N ILE A 188 -9.18 14.86 -13.63
CA ILE A 188 -7.84 15.02 -13.04
C ILE A 188 -7.60 16.48 -12.65
N PHE A 189 -7.36 16.72 -11.35
CA PHE A 189 -7.02 18.04 -10.84
C PHE A 189 -5.91 17.97 -9.77
N PRO A 190 -4.89 18.86 -9.79
CA PRO A 190 -3.85 18.90 -8.75
C PRO A 190 -4.40 19.10 -7.33
N VAL A 191 -5.55 19.76 -7.20
CA VAL A 191 -6.21 20.02 -5.92
C VAL A 191 -6.59 18.73 -5.18
N LEU A 192 -6.80 17.62 -5.92
CA LEU A 192 -7.14 16.32 -5.35
C LEU A 192 -6.04 15.78 -4.40
N PHE A 193 -4.79 16.23 -4.55
CA PHE A 193 -3.68 15.82 -3.68
C PHE A 193 -3.71 16.43 -2.27
N ILE A 194 -4.49 17.48 -2.04
CA ILE A 194 -4.62 18.10 -0.71
C ILE A 194 -5.09 17.06 0.32
N VAL A 195 -6.06 16.22 -0.05
CA VAL A 195 -6.63 15.21 0.84
C VAL A 195 -5.57 14.17 1.27
N PRO A 196 -4.85 13.50 0.36
CA PRO A 196 -3.72 12.63 0.71
C PRO A 196 -2.62 13.31 1.54
N ILE A 197 -2.25 14.54 1.21
CA ILE A 197 -1.20 15.29 1.92
C ILE A 197 -1.59 15.53 3.38
N ILE A 198 -2.85 15.92 3.63
CA ILE A 198 -3.35 16.12 4.99
C ILE A 198 -3.29 14.81 5.78
N VAL A 199 -3.70 13.69 5.18
CA VAL A 199 -3.65 12.36 5.81
C VAL A 199 -2.20 12.01 6.21
N LEU A 200 -1.23 12.20 5.31
CA LEU A 200 0.18 11.95 5.61
C LEU A 200 0.69 12.82 6.78
N ILE A 201 0.36 14.12 6.78
CA ILE A 201 0.74 15.03 7.86
C ILE A 201 0.17 14.58 9.20
N MET A 202 -1.10 14.15 9.23
CA MET A 202 -1.74 13.66 10.45
C MET A 202 -1.08 12.40 10.99
N ILE A 203 -0.71 11.46 10.11
CA ILE A 203 0.00 10.23 10.49
C ILE A 203 1.37 10.57 11.08
N VAL A 204 2.15 11.42 10.41
CA VAL A 204 3.49 11.81 10.87
C VAL A 204 3.43 12.53 12.22
N LYS A 205 2.52 13.49 12.40
CA LYS A 205 2.35 14.19 13.69
C LYS A 205 2.04 13.23 14.83
N ARG A 206 1.23 12.20 14.57
CA ARG A 206 0.85 11.23 15.60
C ARG A 206 1.93 10.20 15.89
N LEU A 207 2.83 9.90 14.95
CA LEU A 207 3.99 9.05 15.17
C LEU A 207 5.11 9.74 15.97
N LEU A 208 5.16 11.07 15.93
CA LEU A 208 6.18 11.88 16.62
C LEU A 208 5.81 12.27 18.06
N GLN A 209 4.55 12.06 18.47
CA GLN A 209 4.08 12.21 19.86
C GLN A 209 4.28 10.91 20.65
#